data_AF-A0AAW8IAA7-F1
#
_entry.id   AF-A0AAW8IAA7-F1
#
_cell.length_a   1.000
_cell.length_b   1.000
_cell.length_c   1.000
_cell.angle_alpha   90.00
_cell.angle_beta   90.00
_cell.angle_gamma   90.00
#
_symmetry.space_group_name_H-M   'P 1'
#
loop_
_entity.id
_entity.type
_entity.pdbx_description
1 polymer ?
#
loop_
_entity_poly.entity_id
_entity_poly.type
_entity_poly.pdbx_seq_one_letter_code
_entity_poly.pdbx_strand_id
1 'polypeptide(L)'
;MLIMFFGELLMAFFAVWTVHHDTHENPNIARTQRGFWKNKLTFSMFYHMEHHLFPAVPTIKLPELAERIDKLLPELNKKQTF
;
A
#
# COMPACT_ATOMS: atom_id res chain seq x y z
N MET A 1 11.58 22.30 -10.91
CA MET A 1 10.31 22.94 -10.48
C MET A 1 9.09 22.15 -10.95
N LEU A 2 8.92 21.88 -12.25
CA LEU A 2 7.75 21.14 -12.77
C LEU A 2 7.53 19.77 -12.10
N ILE A 3 8.59 18.96 -11.92
CA ILE A 3 8.48 17.63 -11.29
C ILE A 3 7.93 17.72 -9.86
N MET A 4 8.42 18.68 -9.07
CA MET A 4 7.95 18.88 -7.70
C MET A 4 6.50 19.36 -7.68
N PHE A 5 6.12 20.25 -8.62
CA PHE A 5 4.73 20.71 -8.75
C PHE A 5 3.77 19.56 -9.09
N PHE A 6 4.12 18.71 -10.06
CA PHE A 6 3.32 17.53 -10.39
C PHE A 6 3.28 16.52 -9.24
N GLY A 7 4.40 16.33 -8.53
CA GLY A 7 4.45 15.48 -7.34
C GLY A 7 3.49 15.95 -6.26
N GLU A 8 3.50 17.24 -5.95
CA GLU A 8 2.60 17.85 -4.96
C GLU A 8 1.14 17.78 -5.40
N LEU A 9 0.86 18.12 -6.67
CA LEU A 9 -0.49 18.05 -7.25
C LEU A 9 -1.08 16.64 -7.15
N LEU A 10 -0.25 15.60 -7.32
CA LEU A 10 -0.68 14.20 -7.31
C LEU A 10 -0.55 13.53 -5.93
N MET A 11 -0.11 14.23 -4.90
CA MET A 11 0.08 13.66 -3.56
C MET A 11 -1.21 13.00 -3.05
N ALA A 12 -2.34 13.71 -3.05
CA ALA A 12 -3.61 13.18 -2.56
C ALA A 12 -4.11 11.99 -3.39
N PHE A 13 -3.79 11.98 -4.69
CA PHE A 13 -4.10 10.85 -5.55
C PHE A 13 -3.35 9.60 -5.08
N PHE A 14 -2.02 9.66 -4.93
CA PHE A 14 -1.24 8.48 -4.55
C PHE A 14 -1.36 8.09 -3.07
N ALA A 15 -1.34 9.07 -2.15
CA ALA A 15 -1.30 8.82 -0.71
C ALA A 15 -2.68 8.56 -0.09
N VAL A 16 -3.78 8.92 -0.79
CA VAL A 16 -5.14 8.76 -0.26
C VAL A 16 -6.00 7.94 -1.22
N TRP A 17 -6.27 8.45 -2.43
CA TRP A 17 -7.23 7.80 -3.33
C TRP A 17 -6.75 6.43 -3.81
N THR A 18 -5.52 6.32 -4.32
CA THR A 18 -4.97 5.07 -4.85
C THR A 18 -5.03 3.95 -3.83
N VAL A 19 -4.79 4.25 -2.55
CA VAL A 19 -4.67 3.25 -1.48
C VAL A 19 -5.96 3.01 -0.67
N HIS A 20 -6.98 3.86 -0.80
CA HIS A 20 -8.25 3.73 -0.05
C HIS A 20 -9.53 3.77 -0.90
N HIS A 21 -9.44 3.96 -2.22
CA HIS A 21 -10.65 3.88 -3.06
C HIS A 21 -11.30 2.48 -2.94
N ASP A 22 -12.63 2.47 -2.92
CA ASP A 22 -13.48 1.30 -2.72
C ASP A 22 -13.31 0.57 -1.37
N THR A 23 -12.64 1.11 -0.36
CA THR A 23 -12.52 0.46 0.96
C THR A 23 -13.58 0.92 1.96
N HIS A 24 -14.68 1.54 1.50
CA HIS A 24 -15.73 2.13 2.35
C HIS A 24 -16.39 1.14 3.32
N GLU A 25 -16.61 -0.12 2.90
CA GLU A 25 -17.17 -1.16 3.77
C GLU A 25 -16.21 -1.62 4.87
N ASN A 26 -14.90 -1.52 4.62
CA ASN A 26 -13.83 -1.95 5.52
C ASN A 26 -12.68 -0.94 5.53
N PRO A 27 -12.88 0.27 6.09
CA PRO A 27 -11.95 1.39 5.94
C PRO A 27 -10.58 1.14 6.59
N ASN A 28 -10.52 0.22 7.55
CA ASN A 28 -9.27 -0.18 8.22
C ASN A 28 -8.41 -1.13 7.37
N ILE A 29 -8.97 -1.73 6.31
CA ILE A 29 -8.24 -2.60 5.40
C ILE A 29 -7.97 -1.83 4.11
N ALA A 30 -6.85 -1.13 4.10
CA ALA A 30 -6.40 -0.40 2.92
C ALA A 30 -5.99 -1.36 1.78
N ARG A 31 -5.82 -0.80 0.59
CA ARG A 31 -5.30 -1.55 -0.56
C ARG A 31 -3.80 -1.79 -0.42
N THR A 32 -3.29 -2.83 -1.08
CA THR A 32 -1.84 -3.18 -1.04
C THR A 32 -1.31 -3.58 -2.43
N GLN A 33 0.00 -3.72 -2.57
CA GLN A 33 0.70 -4.03 -3.83
C GLN A 33 1.68 -5.19 -3.64
N ARG A 34 1.56 -6.27 -4.44
CA ARG A 34 2.36 -7.52 -4.28
C ARG A 34 3.45 -7.77 -5.32
N GLY A 35 3.36 -7.13 -6.48
CA GLY A 35 4.27 -7.33 -7.63
C GLY A 35 5.64 -6.66 -7.48
N PHE A 36 6.71 -7.45 -7.58
CA PHE A 36 8.10 -7.01 -7.42
C PHE A 36 8.49 -5.75 -8.22
N TRP A 37 8.18 -5.69 -9.51
CA TRP A 37 8.52 -4.56 -10.37
C TRP A 37 7.80 -3.27 -9.98
N LYS A 38 6.50 -3.37 -9.66
CA LYS A 38 5.68 -2.24 -9.22
C LYS A 38 6.20 -1.72 -7.87
N ASN A 39 6.48 -2.61 -6.92
CA ASN A 39 7.05 -2.24 -5.62
C ASN A 39 8.44 -1.63 -5.73
N LYS A 40 9.26 -2.06 -6.69
CA LYS A 40 10.56 -1.43 -6.94
C LYS A 40 10.38 0.01 -7.47
N LEU A 41 9.47 0.21 -8.42
CA LEU A 41 9.18 1.52 -9.01
C LEU A 41 8.61 2.50 -7.97
N THR A 42 7.76 2.01 -7.07
CA THR A 42 7.06 2.82 -6.07
C THR A 42 7.81 2.89 -4.74
N PHE A 43 9.06 2.41 -4.69
CA PHE A 43 9.86 2.32 -3.47
C PHE A 43 9.14 1.61 -2.32
N SER A 44 8.31 0.62 -2.64
CA SER A 44 7.51 -0.17 -1.69
C SER A 44 6.52 0.67 -0.87
N MET A 45 6.18 1.88 -1.33
CA MET A 45 5.25 2.78 -0.64
C MET A 45 3.80 2.26 -0.62
N PHE A 46 3.44 1.31 -1.47
CA PHE A 46 2.08 0.77 -1.55
C PHE A 46 1.87 -0.56 -0.82
N TYR A 47 2.79 -0.97 0.05
CA TYR A 47 2.47 -1.91 1.14
C TYR A 47 1.66 -1.19 2.24
N HIS A 48 0.57 -0.53 1.83
CA HIS A 48 -0.16 0.42 2.66
C HIS A 48 -1.02 -0.29 3.70
N MET A 49 -1.67 -1.39 3.31
CA MET A 49 -2.37 -2.27 4.26
C MET A 49 -1.45 -2.77 5.37
N GLU A 50 -0.25 -3.23 5.01
CA GLU A 50 0.75 -3.72 5.96
C GLU A 50 1.17 -2.62 6.92
N HIS A 51 1.43 -1.42 6.39
CA HIS A 51 1.78 -0.25 7.18
C HIS A 51 0.65 0.14 8.16
N HIS A 52 -0.60 0.12 7.72
CA HIS A 52 -1.74 0.43 8.57
C HIS A 52 -1.99 -0.62 9.66
N LEU A 53 -1.87 -1.90 9.34
CA LEU A 53 -2.07 -2.99 10.30
C LEU A 53 -0.93 -3.08 11.33
N PHE A 54 0.29 -2.75 10.92
CA PHE A 54 1.49 -2.87 11.74
C PHE A 54 2.39 -1.63 11.62
N PRO A 55 1.96 -0.45 12.13
CA PRO A 55 2.68 0.81 11.94
C PRO A 55 4.07 0.84 12.59
N ALA A 56 4.35 -0.06 13.53
CA ALA A 56 5.66 -0.21 14.16
C ALA A 56 6.67 -0.99 13.30
N VAL A 57 6.22 -1.67 12.23
CA VAL A 57 7.11 -2.43 11.34
C VAL A 57 7.74 -1.49 10.33
N PRO A 58 9.09 -1.46 10.20
CA PRO A 58 9.75 -0.55 9.26
C PRO A 58 9.46 -0.93 7.81
N THR A 59 9.41 0.07 6.92
CA THR A 59 9.04 -0.11 5.49
C THR A 59 9.84 -1.20 4.78
N ILE A 60 11.13 -1.32 5.09
CA ILE A 60 12.03 -2.36 4.53
C ILE A 60 11.59 -3.80 4.86
N LYS A 61 10.79 -3.98 5.92
CA LYS A 61 10.25 -5.27 6.38
C LYS A 61 8.81 -5.53 5.92
N LEU A 62 8.16 -4.58 5.25
CA LEU A 62 6.79 -4.78 4.77
C LEU A 62 6.64 -5.90 3.72
N PRO A 63 7.61 -6.17 2.82
CA PRO A 63 7.52 -7.36 1.95
C PRO A 63 7.49 -8.67 2.74
N GLU A 64 8.34 -8.79 3.77
CA GLU A 64 8.38 -9.96 4.66
C GLU A 64 7.07 -10.08 5.47
N LEU A 65 6.53 -8.95 5.94
CA LEU A 65 5.24 -8.91 6.63
C LEU A 65 4.08 -9.32 5.72
N ALA A 66 4.07 -8.86 4.47
CA ALA A 66 3.06 -9.22 3.48
C ALA A 66 3.01 -10.74 3.27
N GLU A 67 4.17 -11.40 3.12
CA GLU A 67 4.26 -12.85 3.00
C GLU A 67 3.71 -13.58 4.24
N ARG A 68 4.00 -13.06 5.45
CA ARG A 68 3.50 -13.62 6.70
C ARG A 68 1.98 -13.49 6.83
N ILE A 69 1.42 -12.34 6.46
CA ILE A 69 -0.04 -12.12 6.43
C ILE A 69 -0.69 -13.08 5.45
N ASP A 70 -0.13 -13.21 4.24
CA ASP A 70 -0.68 -14.09 3.21
C ASP A 70 -0.66 -15.56 3.64
N LYS A 71 0.33 -15.98 4.44
CA LYS A 71 0.43 -17.33 5.00
C LYS A 71 -0.54 -17.58 6.17
N LEU A 72 -0.71 -16.60 7.06
CA LEU A 72 -1.50 -16.75 8.29
C LEU A 72 -2.98 -16.46 8.09
N LEU A 73 -3.32 -15.60 7.12
CA LEU A 73 -4.69 -15.16 6.81
C LEU A 73 -4.95 -15.29 5.30
N PRO A 74 -4.96 -16.52 4.74
CA PRO A 74 -5.20 -16.74 3.32
C PRO A 74 -6.59 -16.25 2.86
N GLU A 75 -7.57 -16.24 3.77
CA GLU A 75 -8.94 -15.77 3.53
C GLU A 75 -9.11 -14.24 3.60
N LEU A 76 -8.09 -13.51 4.05
CA LEU A 76 -8.15 -12.04 4.10
C LEU A 76 -8.29 -11.48 2.68
N ASN A 77 -9.44 -10.85 2.41
CA ASN A 77 -9.71 -10.21 1.14
C ASN A 77 -8.91 -8.90 1.04
N LYS A 78 -7.85 -8.93 0.23
CA LYS A 78 -6.90 -7.82 0.04
C LYS A 78 -7.14 -7.19 -1.32
N LYS A 79 -7.55 -5.91 -1.35
CA LYS A 79 -7.69 -5.16 -2.60
C LYS A 79 -6.33 -4.70 -3.11
N GLN A 80 -6.04 -4.87 -4.40
CA GLN A 80 -4.80 -4.40 -5.01
C GLN A 80 -4.92 -2.93 -5.44
N THR A 81 -3.89 -2.10 -5.26
CA THR A 81 -3.91 -0.70 -5.71
C THR A 81 -3.94 -0.56 -7.24
N PHE A 82 -3.36 -1.50 -8.02
CA PHE A 82 -3.40 -1.60 -9.50
C PHE A 82 -2.68 -2.85 -10.00
#